data_AF-A0A3D5MPB8-F1
#
_entry.id   AF-A0A3D5MPB8-F1
#
_cell.length_a   1.000
_cell.length_b   1.000
_cell.length_c   1.000
_cell.angle_alpha   90.00
_cell.angle_beta   90.00
_cell.angle_gamma   90.00
#
_symmetry.space_group_name_H-M   'P 1'
#
loop_
_entity.id
_entity.type
_entity.pdbx_description
1 polymer ?
#
loop_
_entity_poly.entity_id
_entity_poly.type
_entity_poly.pdbx_seq_one_letter_code
_entity_poly.pdbx_strand_id
1 'polypeptide(L)'
;DSVKTYHLPGQEPWSPENYNLLYRGLVPLRTGLEWSINTVAVKLLDHIGVETGIRYARRLGISSLVTEGTHNDTSLAVAIGGLTQGVSVLEMAQAYCALSNGGIRVEPLAVLRVEDKYGNVLEENEPQREVAISEQTAYLVTDMLRGVVTQGTGQGANFGRPAAGKTGTTDDVRDAWFIGYTPEIVGALWMGYDQPKSMDKIFGGTYCAPIWRETVSRWLEGKPVRDWEEPPGIVRVVVCSKSGLLPGPSCPREHLREEVFVEGRQPIRTCDVHTTAVVCAHRPWQLARPECPEKVVRTFIKRPEPYEVFQKVDEKTERLMTYIPRDAAEEYPTEYCELHDPTPEPPYAGPVAEVVVAAYLGQFSPDTITVPLGTKLTVKVQALDANHGFALPAYGIDEICLMGRQKTITFICDKAGEFEFYSSVYAGKASRNMTGRLIVTGPGGEPGTDDSGAGDAGTDGSDDSGQAGSDETGADGDGSGNSGEEGTGG
;
A
#
# COMPACT_ATOMS: atom_id res chain seq x y z
N ASP A 1 4.68 3.66 8.61
CA ASP A 1 4.19 2.82 7.50
C ASP A 1 5.16 1.68 7.22
N SER A 2 4.99 0.60 7.96
CA SER A 2 5.71 -0.68 7.84
C SER A 2 4.86 -1.74 8.51
N VAL A 3 4.99 -3.00 8.10
CA VAL A 3 4.29 -4.11 8.77
C VAL A 3 4.79 -4.23 10.22
N LYS A 4 3.87 -4.61 11.11
CA LYS A 4 4.13 -5.00 12.50
C LYS A 4 3.23 -6.20 12.77
N THR A 5 3.78 -7.23 13.40
CA THR A 5 3.00 -8.40 13.81
C THR A 5 2.41 -8.17 15.20
N TYR A 6 1.09 -8.31 15.33
CA TYR A 6 0.38 -8.17 16.60
C TYR A 6 0.04 -9.55 17.15
N HIS A 7 0.42 -9.79 18.40
CA HIS A 7 0.11 -11.02 19.13
C HIS A 7 -0.99 -10.72 20.16
N LEU A 8 -2.25 -10.99 19.78
CA LEU A 8 -3.39 -10.81 20.66
C LEU A 8 -3.69 -12.12 21.42
N PRO A 9 -3.96 -12.07 22.74
CA PRO A 9 -4.25 -13.28 23.51
C PRO A 9 -5.40 -14.09 22.91
N GLY A 10 -5.17 -15.39 22.67
CA GLY A 10 -6.17 -16.32 22.14
C GLY A 10 -6.48 -16.15 20.64
N GLN A 11 -5.67 -15.39 19.90
CA GLN A 11 -5.79 -15.23 18.46
C GLN A 11 -4.46 -15.57 17.78
N GLU A 12 -4.54 -15.99 16.51
CA GLU A 12 -3.35 -16.13 15.69
C GLU A 12 -2.66 -14.77 15.48
N PRO A 13 -1.31 -14.73 15.31
CA PRO A 13 -0.61 -13.50 15.01
C PRO A 13 -1.20 -12.79 13.79
N TRP A 14 -1.45 -11.50 13.91
CA TRP A 14 -2.06 -10.71 12.85
C TRP A 14 -1.09 -9.63 12.35
N SER A 15 -0.87 -9.61 11.04
CA SER A 15 0.01 -8.66 10.36
C SER A 15 -0.81 -7.84 9.35
N PRO A 16 -1.34 -6.67 9.74
CA PRO A 16 -2.12 -5.83 8.82
C PRO A 16 -1.23 -5.33 7.68
N GLU A 17 -1.76 -5.43 6.46
CA GLU A 17 -1.06 -5.05 5.24
C GLU A 17 -1.69 -3.82 4.59
N ASN A 18 -0.88 -3.04 3.88
CA ASN A 18 -1.42 -2.02 2.98
C ASN A 18 -2.00 -2.69 1.74
N TYR A 19 -3.09 -2.13 1.20
CA TYR A 19 -3.76 -2.66 0.00
C TYR A 19 -2.81 -2.93 -1.19
N ASN A 20 -1.81 -2.06 -1.40
CA ASN A 20 -0.85 -2.18 -2.50
C ASN A 20 0.44 -2.94 -2.11
N LEU A 21 0.54 -3.42 -0.86
CA LEU A 21 1.72 -4.07 -0.29
C LEU A 21 3.00 -3.23 -0.31
N LEU A 22 2.88 -1.90 -0.49
CA LEU A 22 4.00 -0.97 -0.46
C LEU A 22 4.03 -0.23 0.86
N TYR A 23 5.23 0.02 1.36
CA TYR A 23 5.47 0.64 2.66
C TYR A 23 6.37 1.86 2.50
N ARG A 24 5.99 2.99 3.08
CA ARG A 24 6.71 4.27 2.94
C ARG A 24 7.72 4.54 4.05
N GLY A 25 7.59 3.86 5.19
CA GLY A 25 8.39 4.08 6.39
C GLY A 25 7.89 5.20 7.28
N LEU A 26 8.76 6.11 7.73
CA LEU A 26 8.38 7.25 8.56
C LEU A 26 7.55 8.24 7.73
N VAL A 27 6.29 8.40 8.10
CA VAL A 27 5.33 9.30 7.43
C VAL A 27 4.50 10.03 8.48
N PRO A 28 4.10 11.29 8.23
CA PRO A 28 3.13 11.99 9.08
C PRO A 28 1.76 11.31 9.07
N LEU A 29 0.97 11.51 10.14
CA LEU A 29 -0.42 11.04 10.19
C LEU A 29 -1.26 11.55 9.02
N ARG A 30 -1.01 12.80 8.59
CA ARG A 30 -1.64 13.36 7.40
C ARG A 30 -1.38 12.53 6.15
N THR A 31 -0.13 12.15 5.88
CA THR A 31 0.19 11.26 4.75
C THR A 31 -0.48 9.90 4.92
N GLY A 32 -0.57 9.40 6.15
CA GLY A 32 -1.37 8.21 6.49
C GLY A 32 -2.83 8.34 6.06
N LEU A 33 -3.47 9.47 6.36
CA LEU A 33 -4.87 9.73 6.03
C LEU A 33 -5.08 9.98 4.52
N GLU A 34 -4.25 10.82 3.91
CA GLU A 34 -4.24 11.16 2.48
C GLU A 34 -4.20 9.91 1.59
N TRP A 35 -3.32 8.97 1.95
CA TRP A 35 -3.09 7.74 1.18
C TRP A 35 -3.79 6.51 1.75
N SER A 36 -4.63 6.68 2.77
CA SER A 36 -5.38 5.60 3.41
C SER A 36 -4.50 4.41 3.83
N ILE A 37 -3.40 4.69 4.53
CA ILE A 37 -2.38 3.69 4.87
C ILE A 37 -2.83 2.84 6.06
N ASN A 38 -3.19 1.58 5.80
CA ASN A 38 -3.68 0.63 6.80
C ASN A 38 -2.72 0.48 7.98
N THR A 39 -1.42 0.30 7.73
CA THR A 39 -0.46 0.10 8.84
C THR A 39 -0.37 1.32 9.76
N VAL A 40 -0.58 2.53 9.23
CA VAL A 40 -0.57 3.77 10.03
C VAL A 40 -1.85 3.87 10.86
N ALA A 41 -3.00 3.54 10.29
CA ALA A 41 -4.28 3.53 11.01
C ALA A 41 -4.26 2.54 12.19
N VAL A 42 -3.79 1.31 11.96
CA VAL A 42 -3.68 0.29 13.02
C VAL A 42 -2.68 0.70 14.09
N LYS A 43 -1.49 1.19 13.71
CA LYS A 43 -0.47 1.66 14.68
C LYS A 43 -0.97 2.84 15.51
N LEU A 44 -1.75 3.75 14.92
CA LEU A 44 -2.37 4.85 15.65
C LEU A 44 -3.41 4.33 16.65
N LEU A 45 -4.26 3.38 16.26
CA LEU A 45 -5.25 2.80 17.17
C LEU A 45 -4.60 2.01 18.31
N ASP A 46 -3.55 1.22 18.02
CA ASP A 46 -2.72 0.54 19.01
C ASP A 46 -2.14 1.54 20.02
N HIS A 47 -1.64 2.68 19.54
CA HIS A 47 -1.06 3.72 20.37
C HIS A 47 -2.07 4.43 21.29
N ILE A 48 -3.28 4.75 20.81
CA ILE A 48 -4.30 5.46 21.60
C ILE A 48 -5.23 4.54 22.39
N GLY A 49 -5.21 3.24 22.08
CA GLY A 49 -6.10 2.21 22.61
C GLY A 49 -7.42 2.08 21.84
N VAL A 50 -7.85 0.83 21.61
CA VAL A 50 -9.10 0.48 20.89
C VAL A 50 -10.33 1.15 21.51
N GLU A 51 -10.44 1.15 22.84
CA GLU A 51 -11.55 1.77 23.56
C GLU A 51 -11.66 3.27 23.28
N THR A 52 -10.53 3.97 23.17
CA THR A 52 -10.51 5.39 22.80
C THR A 52 -11.06 5.59 21.39
N GLY A 53 -10.69 4.75 20.42
CA GLY A 53 -11.22 4.79 19.07
C GLY A 53 -12.74 4.60 19.04
N ILE A 54 -13.24 3.56 19.70
CA ILE A 54 -14.68 3.25 19.79
C ILE A 54 -15.45 4.39 20.44
N ARG A 55 -14.93 4.96 21.54
CA ARG A 55 -15.55 6.09 22.24
C ARG A 55 -15.71 7.30 21.31
N TYR A 56 -14.69 7.65 20.54
CA TYR A 56 -14.79 8.77 19.59
C TYR A 56 -15.72 8.47 18.42
N ALA A 57 -15.73 7.24 17.89
CA ALA A 57 -16.69 6.83 16.86
C ALA A 57 -18.15 7.01 17.32
N ARG A 58 -18.46 6.59 18.55
CA ARG A 58 -19.79 6.78 19.16
C ARG A 58 -20.14 8.25 19.37
N ARG A 59 -19.19 9.07 19.85
CA ARG A 59 -19.39 10.52 19.99
C ARG A 59 -19.70 11.20 18.66
N LEU A 60 -19.13 10.72 17.56
CA LEU A 60 -19.42 11.22 16.22
C LEU A 60 -20.76 10.72 15.66
N GLY A 61 -21.41 9.73 16.28
CA GLY A 61 -22.74 9.23 15.87
C GLY A 61 -22.75 7.82 15.31
N ILE A 62 -21.63 7.09 15.34
CA ILE A 62 -21.60 5.68 14.96
C ILE A 62 -22.13 4.85 16.14
N SER A 63 -23.40 4.48 16.08
CA SER A 63 -24.12 3.78 17.14
C SER A 63 -24.15 2.27 16.95
N SER A 64 -23.94 1.78 15.72
CA SER A 64 -23.98 0.37 15.34
C SER A 64 -22.82 -0.51 15.83
N LEU A 65 -21.83 0.05 16.54
CA LEU A 65 -20.67 -0.70 17.01
C LEU A 65 -21.04 -1.73 18.09
N VAL A 66 -20.72 -2.99 17.83
CA VAL A 66 -20.92 -4.12 18.74
C VAL A 66 -19.72 -4.20 19.69
N THR A 67 -19.92 -4.01 20.99
CA THR A 67 -18.81 -4.02 21.98
C THR A 67 -18.88 -5.14 23.01
N GLU A 68 -19.84 -6.04 22.86
CA GLU A 68 -20.08 -7.15 23.79
C GLU A 68 -20.17 -8.47 23.02
N GLY A 69 -20.00 -9.59 23.73
CA GLY A 69 -20.03 -10.93 23.13
C GLY A 69 -18.68 -11.38 22.55
N THR A 70 -18.64 -12.60 22.02
CA THR A 70 -17.41 -13.21 21.47
C THR A 70 -17.02 -12.66 20.10
N HIS A 71 -17.98 -12.14 19.35
CA HIS A 71 -17.79 -11.51 18.05
C HIS A 71 -18.19 -10.04 18.17
N ASN A 72 -17.20 -9.16 18.28
CA ASN A 72 -17.39 -7.74 18.57
C ASN A 72 -16.28 -6.88 17.92
N ASP A 73 -16.47 -5.56 17.96
CA ASP A 73 -15.63 -4.55 17.32
C ASP A 73 -14.49 -4.04 18.22
N THR A 74 -14.29 -4.63 19.40
CA THR A 74 -13.23 -4.24 20.36
C THR A 74 -11.87 -4.84 20.00
N SER A 75 -11.48 -4.74 18.73
CA SER A 75 -10.19 -5.20 18.21
C SER A 75 -9.49 -4.13 17.39
N LEU A 76 -8.21 -4.34 17.08
CA LEU A 76 -7.45 -3.44 16.20
C LEU A 76 -7.97 -3.41 14.76
N ALA A 77 -8.73 -4.43 14.32
CA ALA A 77 -9.30 -4.49 12.97
C ALA A 77 -10.30 -3.35 12.70
N VAL A 78 -10.92 -2.78 13.75
CA VAL A 78 -11.82 -1.62 13.62
C VAL A 78 -11.13 -0.42 12.96
N ALA A 79 -9.81 -0.26 13.11
CA ALA A 79 -9.03 0.82 12.50
C ALA A 79 -9.07 0.82 10.96
N ILE A 80 -9.37 -0.34 10.37
CA ILE A 80 -9.43 -0.55 8.92
C ILE A 80 -10.82 -1.01 8.47
N GLY A 81 -11.85 -0.85 9.32
CA GLY A 81 -13.23 -1.17 8.98
C GLY A 81 -13.64 -2.62 9.23
N GLY A 82 -12.86 -3.40 9.98
CA GLY A 82 -13.25 -4.72 10.46
C GLY A 82 -14.35 -4.62 11.51
N LEU A 83 -15.60 -4.51 11.04
CA LEU A 83 -16.81 -4.34 11.85
C LEU A 83 -17.71 -5.57 11.78
N THR A 84 -18.43 -5.83 12.87
CA THR A 84 -19.35 -6.96 13.03
C THR A 84 -20.61 -6.81 12.18
N GLN A 85 -21.21 -5.61 12.15
CA GLN A 85 -22.47 -5.33 11.43
C GLN A 85 -22.33 -4.27 10.33
N GLY A 86 -21.21 -3.56 10.27
CA GLY A 86 -21.06 -2.38 9.43
C GLY A 86 -21.74 -1.13 9.98
N VAL A 87 -21.82 -0.08 9.17
CA VAL A 87 -22.39 1.23 9.54
C VAL A 87 -23.31 1.70 8.42
N SER A 88 -24.43 2.34 8.78
CA SER A 88 -25.37 2.88 7.80
C SER A 88 -24.82 4.12 7.09
N VAL A 89 -25.31 4.41 5.87
CA VAL A 89 -24.99 5.65 5.14
C VAL A 89 -25.39 6.89 5.96
N LEU A 90 -26.48 6.81 6.71
CA LEU A 90 -26.98 7.91 7.54
C LEU A 90 -26.06 8.21 8.73
N GLU A 91 -25.59 7.17 9.44
CA GLU A 91 -24.59 7.34 10.51
C GLU A 91 -23.28 7.92 9.97
N MET A 92 -22.82 7.46 8.81
CA MET A 92 -21.62 8.02 8.17
C MET A 92 -21.78 9.49 7.78
N ALA A 93 -22.94 9.86 7.23
CA ALA A 93 -23.26 11.26 6.93
C ALA A 93 -23.28 12.12 8.22
N GLN A 94 -23.87 11.60 9.30
CA GLN A 94 -23.90 12.27 10.60
C GLN A 94 -22.48 12.47 11.18
N ALA A 95 -21.65 11.43 11.13
CA ALA A 95 -20.27 11.49 11.64
C ALA A 95 -19.42 12.51 10.91
N TYR A 96 -19.53 12.58 9.58
CA TYR A 96 -18.80 13.57 8.78
C TYR A 96 -19.43 14.97 8.88
N CYS A 97 -20.73 15.09 9.18
CA CYS A 97 -21.36 16.36 9.52
C CYS A 97 -20.69 17.00 10.73
N ALA A 98 -20.40 16.23 11.78
CA ALA A 98 -19.68 16.74 12.94
C ALA A 98 -18.30 17.32 12.55
N LEU A 99 -17.55 16.67 11.66
CA LEU A 99 -16.27 17.19 11.16
C LEU A 99 -16.46 18.48 10.35
N SER A 100 -17.43 18.51 9.45
CA SER A 100 -17.74 19.67 8.61
C SER A 100 -18.21 20.89 9.40
N ASN A 101 -18.86 20.65 10.54
CA ASN A 101 -19.60 21.64 11.33
C ASN A 101 -18.89 21.95 12.66
N GLY A 102 -17.57 22.13 12.63
CA GLY A 102 -16.79 22.59 13.79
C GLY A 102 -16.83 21.65 15.00
N GLY A 103 -17.06 20.35 14.79
CA GLY A 103 -17.16 19.34 15.84
C GLY A 103 -18.56 19.15 16.43
N ILE A 104 -19.57 19.84 15.90
CA ILE A 104 -20.95 19.76 16.38
C ILE A 104 -21.71 18.68 15.59
N ARG A 105 -22.02 17.57 16.27
CA ARG A 105 -22.90 16.52 15.78
C ARG A 105 -24.34 17.02 15.82
N VAL A 106 -25.10 16.70 14.78
CA VAL A 106 -26.54 17.01 14.67
C VAL A 106 -27.30 15.72 14.45
N GLU A 107 -28.42 15.51 15.16
CA GLU A 107 -29.31 14.38 14.87
C GLU A 107 -30.03 14.59 13.53
N PRO A 108 -29.99 13.61 12.60
CA PRO A 108 -30.71 13.72 11.34
C PRO A 108 -32.21 13.86 11.56
N LEU A 109 -32.81 14.88 10.95
CA LEU A 109 -34.23 15.16 11.04
C LEU A 109 -34.85 15.24 9.64
N ALA A 110 -35.87 14.41 9.40
CA ALA A 110 -36.60 14.37 8.12
C ALA A 110 -37.91 15.17 8.12
N VAL A 111 -38.57 15.27 9.29
CA VAL A 111 -39.85 15.95 9.46
C VAL A 111 -39.65 17.16 10.36
N LEU A 112 -39.75 18.37 9.79
CA LEU A 112 -39.61 19.60 10.56
C LEU A 112 -40.88 19.97 11.32
N ARG A 113 -42.04 19.77 10.68
CA ARG A 113 -43.34 20.21 11.21
C ARG A 113 -44.49 19.43 10.59
N VAL A 114 -45.48 19.09 11.40
CA VAL A 114 -46.74 18.45 10.98
C VAL A 114 -47.89 19.38 11.38
N GLU A 115 -48.74 19.71 10.40
CA GLU A 115 -49.92 20.55 10.61
C GLU A 115 -51.20 19.81 10.21
N ASP A 116 -52.31 20.15 10.87
CA ASP A 116 -53.63 19.74 10.40
C ASP A 116 -54.13 20.62 9.22
N LYS A 117 -55.28 20.26 8.65
CA LYS A 117 -55.89 20.99 7.52
C LYS A 117 -56.32 22.43 7.85
N TYR A 118 -56.32 22.82 9.13
CA TYR A 118 -56.66 24.16 9.59
C TYR A 118 -55.41 24.99 9.93
N GLY A 119 -54.20 24.43 9.74
CA GLY A 119 -52.94 25.07 10.06
C GLY A 119 -52.54 24.97 11.54
N ASN A 120 -53.19 24.10 12.33
CA ASN A 120 -52.77 23.87 13.71
C ASN A 120 -51.54 22.94 13.71
N VAL A 121 -50.51 23.34 14.45
CA VAL A 121 -49.29 22.54 14.63
C VAL A 121 -49.59 21.34 15.51
N LEU A 122 -49.34 20.15 14.98
CA LEU A 122 -49.45 18.88 15.70
C LEU A 122 -48.09 18.42 16.23
N GLU A 123 -47.03 18.70 15.48
CA GLU A 123 -45.65 18.35 15.80
C GLU A 123 -44.72 19.40 15.19
N GLU A 124 -43.67 19.77 15.92
CA GLU A 124 -42.61 20.65 15.45
C GLU A 124 -41.29 20.17 16.07
N ASN A 125 -40.30 19.91 15.23
CA ASN A 125 -39.04 19.30 15.62
C ASN A 125 -37.89 20.27 15.40
N GLU A 126 -37.03 20.40 16.41
CA GLU A 126 -35.81 21.19 16.33
C GLU A 126 -34.57 20.28 16.24
N PRO A 127 -33.53 20.65 15.47
CA PRO A 127 -32.31 19.86 15.39
C PRO A 127 -31.61 19.76 16.75
N GLN A 128 -31.42 18.53 17.24
CA GLN A 128 -30.61 18.28 18.42
C GLN A 128 -29.12 18.37 18.09
N ARG A 129 -28.36 19.10 18.90
CA ARG A 129 -26.95 19.41 18.66
C ARG A 129 -26.10 19.01 19.85
N GLU A 130 -24.96 18.39 19.59
CA GLU A 130 -24.00 18.01 20.62
C GLU A 130 -22.57 18.28 20.17
N VAL A 131 -21.73 18.78 21.07
CA VAL A 131 -20.30 18.95 20.82
C VAL A 131 -19.60 17.60 20.92
N ALA A 132 -19.34 16.98 19.77
CA ALA A 132 -18.66 15.69 19.67
C ALA A 132 -17.14 15.83 19.84
N ILE A 133 -16.55 16.86 19.23
CA ILE A 133 -15.12 17.19 19.31
C ILE A 133 -14.93 18.72 19.32
N SER A 134 -13.74 19.21 19.65
CA SER A 134 -13.46 20.66 19.58
C SER A 134 -13.42 21.15 18.14
N GLU A 135 -13.73 22.42 17.92
CA GLU A 135 -13.63 23.08 16.62
C GLU A 135 -12.21 23.00 16.04
N GLN A 136 -11.17 23.12 16.87
CA GLN A 136 -9.78 22.98 16.45
C GLN A 136 -9.49 21.56 15.96
N THR A 137 -10.02 20.53 16.65
CA THR A 137 -9.83 19.14 16.23
C THR A 137 -10.56 18.87 14.92
N ALA A 138 -11.79 19.35 14.77
CA ALA A 138 -12.54 19.26 13.53
C ALA A 138 -11.78 19.93 12.37
N TYR A 139 -11.29 21.15 12.58
CA TYR A 139 -10.49 21.89 11.60
C TYR A 139 -9.22 21.14 11.18
N LEU A 140 -8.44 20.60 12.12
CA LEU A 140 -7.24 19.81 11.81
C LEU A 140 -7.57 18.57 10.97
N VAL A 141 -8.63 17.84 11.32
CA VAL A 141 -9.06 16.65 10.58
C VAL A 141 -9.56 17.05 9.19
N THR A 142 -10.34 18.12 9.07
CA THR A 142 -10.79 18.66 7.78
C THR A 142 -9.61 19.07 6.91
N ASP A 143 -8.62 19.77 7.45
CA ASP A 143 -7.42 20.16 6.72
C ASP A 143 -6.64 18.96 6.17
N MET A 144 -6.51 17.88 6.96
CA MET A 144 -5.94 16.62 6.47
C MET A 144 -6.81 15.95 5.40
N LEU A 145 -8.13 15.93 5.56
CA LEU A 145 -9.08 15.35 4.61
C LEU A 145 -9.18 16.12 3.29
N ARG A 146 -8.86 17.42 3.26
CA ARG A 146 -8.64 18.17 2.01
C ARG A 146 -7.49 17.57 1.20
N GLY A 147 -6.44 17.11 1.87
CA GLY A 147 -5.31 16.40 1.25
C GLY A 147 -5.75 15.14 0.50
N VAL A 148 -6.72 14.39 1.04
CA VAL A 148 -7.29 13.21 0.38
C VAL A 148 -7.90 13.56 -0.98
N VAL A 149 -8.61 14.68 -1.07
CA VAL A 149 -9.28 15.14 -2.30
C VAL A 149 -8.30 15.83 -3.26
N THR A 150 -7.28 16.51 -2.77
CA THR A 150 -6.37 17.30 -3.62
C THR A 150 -5.20 16.49 -4.17
N GLN A 151 -4.68 15.53 -3.42
CA GLN A 151 -3.49 14.76 -3.78
C GLN A 151 -3.54 13.28 -3.40
N GLY A 152 -4.53 12.87 -2.60
CA GLY A 152 -4.65 11.52 -2.06
C GLY A 152 -5.59 10.61 -2.86
N THR A 153 -6.22 9.67 -2.15
CA THR A 153 -7.08 8.63 -2.76
C THR A 153 -8.42 9.15 -3.29
N GLY A 154 -8.84 10.36 -2.90
CA GLY A 154 -10.13 10.95 -3.22
C GLY A 154 -10.11 11.96 -4.39
N GLN A 155 -9.05 12.00 -5.20
CA GLN A 155 -8.90 12.99 -6.28
C GLN A 155 -10.07 13.05 -7.28
N GLY A 156 -10.78 11.94 -7.48
CA GLY A 156 -12.00 11.91 -8.30
C GLY A 156 -13.12 12.83 -7.79
N ALA A 157 -13.07 13.24 -6.52
CA ALA A 157 -14.01 14.16 -5.91
C ALA A 157 -13.64 15.64 -6.10
N ASN A 158 -12.47 15.96 -6.66
CA ASN A 158 -12.03 17.35 -6.82
C ASN A 158 -12.77 18.05 -7.98
N PHE A 159 -13.34 19.22 -7.71
CA PHE A 159 -14.08 20.06 -8.66
C PHE A 159 -13.70 21.55 -8.55
N GLY A 160 -12.55 21.86 -7.93
CA GLY A 160 -12.03 23.23 -7.85
C GLY A 160 -12.67 24.13 -6.78
N ARG A 161 -13.51 23.59 -5.89
CA ARG A 161 -13.97 24.26 -4.65
C ARG A 161 -13.33 23.62 -3.41
N PRO A 162 -13.25 24.32 -2.27
CA PRO A 162 -12.88 23.70 -1.00
C PRO A 162 -13.76 22.49 -0.69
N ALA A 163 -13.13 21.33 -0.60
CA ALA A 163 -13.78 20.05 -0.32
C ALA A 163 -12.83 19.18 0.49
N ALA A 164 -13.40 18.39 1.39
CA ALA A 164 -12.72 17.40 2.20
C ALA A 164 -13.48 16.07 2.07
N GLY A 165 -12.79 14.95 2.20
CA GLY A 165 -13.47 13.66 2.11
C GLY A 165 -12.55 12.49 2.31
N LYS A 166 -13.14 11.29 2.32
CA LYS A 166 -12.42 10.04 2.52
C LYS A 166 -13.02 8.92 1.68
N THR A 167 -12.13 8.14 1.06
CA THR A 167 -12.48 6.88 0.42
C THR A 167 -12.53 5.75 1.44
N GLY A 168 -13.46 4.80 1.25
CA GLY A 168 -13.46 3.49 1.90
C GLY A 168 -13.49 2.37 0.84
N THR A 169 -12.81 1.27 1.12
CA THR A 169 -12.78 0.07 0.29
C THR A 169 -12.59 -1.11 1.24
N THR A 170 -13.49 -2.08 1.19
CA THR A 170 -13.37 -3.31 1.99
C THR A 170 -12.46 -4.33 1.30
N ASP A 171 -11.98 -5.30 2.09
CA ASP A 171 -11.31 -6.48 1.54
C ASP A 171 -12.23 -7.18 0.52
N ASP A 172 -11.63 -7.76 -0.52
CA ASP A 172 -12.33 -8.28 -1.73
C ASP A 172 -13.17 -7.26 -2.52
N VAL A 173 -13.12 -5.97 -2.18
CA VAL A 173 -13.78 -4.89 -2.94
C VAL A 173 -15.30 -5.11 -3.01
N ARG A 174 -15.91 -5.50 -1.88
CA ARG A 174 -17.36 -5.74 -1.76
C ARG A 174 -18.14 -4.46 -1.55
N ASP A 175 -17.51 -3.48 -0.92
CA ASP A 175 -18.08 -2.17 -0.60
C ASP A 175 -17.14 -1.07 -1.07
N ALA A 176 -17.72 -0.10 -1.77
CA ALA A 176 -17.04 1.13 -2.15
C ALA A 176 -17.74 2.31 -1.46
N TRP A 177 -16.94 3.12 -0.76
CA TRP A 177 -17.43 4.29 -0.04
C TRP A 177 -16.71 5.55 -0.49
N PHE A 178 -17.47 6.64 -0.57
CA PHE A 178 -16.91 7.97 -0.48
C PHE A 178 -17.81 8.84 0.39
N ILE A 179 -17.21 9.46 1.39
CA ILE A 179 -17.88 10.48 2.19
C ILE A 179 -17.10 11.77 1.99
N GLY A 180 -17.77 12.76 1.44
CA GLY A 180 -17.19 14.07 1.16
C GLY A 180 -18.08 15.18 1.67
N TYR A 181 -17.48 16.33 1.90
CA TYR A 181 -18.17 17.52 2.37
C TYR A 181 -17.49 18.81 1.93
N THR A 182 -18.31 19.85 1.81
CA THR A 182 -17.93 21.26 1.75
C THR A 182 -18.48 21.96 2.99
N PRO A 183 -18.15 23.23 3.28
CA PRO A 183 -18.77 23.95 4.39
C PRO A 183 -20.31 23.96 4.37
N GLU A 184 -20.92 23.77 3.21
CA GLU A 184 -22.36 23.86 2.99
C GLU A 184 -23.10 22.51 3.01
N ILE A 185 -22.44 21.39 2.71
CA ILE A 185 -23.12 20.08 2.56
C ILE A 185 -22.18 18.91 2.81
N VAL A 186 -22.72 17.84 3.42
CA VAL A 186 -22.10 16.52 3.53
C VAL A 186 -22.85 15.53 2.64
N GLY A 187 -22.10 14.72 1.89
CA GLY A 187 -22.64 13.59 1.13
C GLY A 187 -21.90 12.31 1.49
N ALA A 188 -22.64 11.30 1.91
CA ALA A 188 -22.14 9.94 2.11
C ALA A 188 -22.69 9.04 0.99
N LEU A 189 -21.81 8.31 0.32
CA LEU A 189 -22.17 7.44 -0.77
C LEU A 189 -21.53 6.07 -0.57
N TRP A 190 -22.37 5.04 -0.67
CA TRP A 190 -22.00 3.63 -0.66
C TRP A 190 -22.43 3.00 -1.97
N MET A 191 -21.63 2.06 -2.45
CA MET A 191 -22.01 1.13 -3.49
C MET A 191 -21.59 -0.27 -3.06
N GLY A 192 -22.48 -1.23 -3.32
CA GLY A 192 -22.30 -2.64 -3.05
C GLY A 192 -23.50 -3.41 -3.57
N TYR A 193 -23.52 -4.71 -3.32
CA TYR A 193 -24.65 -5.57 -3.61
C TYR A 193 -25.36 -5.95 -2.31
N ASP A 194 -26.69 -6.03 -2.35
CA ASP A 194 -27.51 -6.46 -1.20
C ASP A 194 -27.05 -7.83 -0.65
N GLN A 195 -26.66 -8.72 -1.56
CA GLN A 195 -25.93 -9.95 -1.25
C GLN A 195 -24.44 -9.68 -1.47
N PRO A 196 -23.62 -9.64 -0.40
CA PRO A 196 -22.22 -9.25 -0.50
C PRO A 196 -21.46 -10.12 -1.51
N LYS A 197 -21.00 -9.47 -2.58
CA LYS A 197 -20.11 -10.08 -3.57
C LYS A 197 -19.12 -9.05 -4.06
N SER A 198 -17.96 -9.52 -4.52
CA SER A 198 -16.95 -8.63 -5.08
C SER A 198 -17.51 -7.87 -6.28
N MET A 199 -17.22 -6.56 -6.33
CA MET A 199 -17.60 -5.71 -7.45
C MET A 199 -16.53 -5.65 -8.56
N ASP A 200 -15.37 -6.31 -8.38
CA ASP A 200 -14.17 -6.28 -9.25
C ASP A 200 -13.74 -4.88 -9.75
N LYS A 201 -12.60 -4.37 -9.29
CA LYS A 201 -12.01 -3.07 -9.69
C LYS A 201 -12.86 -1.81 -9.39
N ILE A 202 -13.91 -1.93 -8.59
CA ILE A 202 -14.74 -0.78 -8.16
C ILE A 202 -14.27 -0.27 -6.80
N PHE A 203 -13.59 0.88 -6.77
CA PHE A 203 -13.07 1.49 -5.54
C PHE A 203 -13.84 2.77 -5.19
N GLY A 204 -13.82 3.14 -3.92
CA GLY A 204 -14.44 4.39 -3.45
C GLY A 204 -13.93 5.63 -4.20
N GLY A 205 -12.65 5.66 -4.56
CA GLY A 205 -12.05 6.76 -5.33
C GLY A 205 -12.40 6.76 -6.83
N THR A 206 -12.79 5.62 -7.41
CA THR A 206 -13.00 5.49 -8.86
C THR A 206 -14.44 5.73 -9.30
N TYR A 207 -15.42 5.38 -8.46
CA TYR A 207 -16.84 5.57 -8.77
C TYR A 207 -17.54 6.49 -7.76
N CYS A 208 -17.39 6.23 -6.46
CA CYS A 208 -18.14 6.96 -5.45
C CYS A 208 -17.74 8.44 -5.41
N ALA A 209 -16.45 8.73 -5.47
CA ALA A 209 -15.92 10.09 -5.48
C ALA A 209 -16.40 10.93 -6.70
N PRO A 210 -16.34 10.44 -7.96
CA PRO A 210 -16.94 11.14 -9.09
C PRO A 210 -18.46 11.34 -9.01
N ILE A 211 -19.22 10.36 -8.50
CA ILE A 211 -20.67 10.52 -8.32
C ILE A 211 -20.95 11.62 -7.29
N TRP A 212 -20.26 11.57 -6.15
CA TRP A 212 -20.36 12.62 -5.13
C TRP A 212 -20.07 14.00 -5.72
N ARG A 213 -18.99 14.10 -6.51
CA ARG A 213 -18.59 15.35 -7.18
C ARG A 213 -19.72 15.90 -8.06
N GLU A 214 -20.31 15.05 -8.90
CA GLU A 214 -21.36 15.45 -9.82
C GLU A 214 -22.61 15.95 -9.05
N THR A 215 -23.05 15.18 -8.05
CA THR A 215 -24.20 15.53 -7.22
C THR A 215 -23.98 16.87 -6.48
N VAL A 216 -22.84 17.01 -5.82
CA VAL A 216 -22.52 18.20 -5.02
C VAL A 216 -22.27 19.42 -5.91
N SER A 217 -21.63 19.27 -7.08
CA SER A 217 -21.44 20.36 -8.04
C SER A 217 -22.76 20.94 -8.51
N ARG A 218 -23.75 20.08 -8.85
CA ARG A 218 -25.11 20.53 -9.22
C ARG A 218 -25.82 21.22 -8.06
N TRP A 219 -25.69 20.71 -6.84
CA TRP A 219 -26.31 21.33 -5.66
C TRP A 219 -25.69 22.70 -5.31
N LEU A 220 -24.41 22.90 -5.64
CA LEU A 220 -23.66 24.13 -5.40
C LEU A 220 -23.73 25.14 -6.55
N GLU A 221 -24.42 24.81 -7.64
CA GLU A 221 -24.56 25.71 -8.78
C GLU A 221 -25.20 27.05 -8.36
N GLY A 222 -24.55 28.16 -8.73
CA GLY A 222 -24.97 29.52 -8.36
C GLY A 222 -24.72 29.90 -6.88
N LYS A 223 -24.19 29.01 -6.03
CA LYS A 223 -23.86 29.32 -4.63
C LYS A 223 -22.44 29.87 -4.47
N PRO A 224 -22.23 30.84 -3.56
CA PRO A 224 -20.91 31.41 -3.32
C PRO A 224 -19.93 30.34 -2.81
N VAL A 225 -18.69 30.40 -3.28
CA VAL A 225 -17.61 29.53 -2.78
C VAL A 225 -17.28 29.93 -1.35
N ARG A 226 -17.30 28.96 -0.42
CA ARG A 226 -16.91 29.13 0.98
C ARG A 226 -15.75 28.19 1.32
N ASP A 227 -14.98 28.57 2.32
CA ASP A 227 -13.98 27.71 2.96
C ASP A 227 -14.29 27.64 4.47
N TRP A 228 -13.68 26.70 5.19
CA TRP A 228 -13.81 26.60 6.64
C TRP A 228 -13.02 27.73 7.32
N GLU A 229 -13.67 28.45 8.23
CA GLU A 229 -12.99 29.47 9.04
C GLU A 229 -11.99 28.81 9.99
N GLU A 230 -10.78 29.36 10.06
CA GLU A 230 -9.75 28.88 10.99
C GLU A 230 -10.14 29.28 12.41
N PRO A 231 -10.38 28.32 13.33
CA PRO A 231 -10.77 28.65 14.69
C PRO A 231 -9.59 29.27 15.46
N PRO A 232 -9.86 30.06 16.51
CA PRO A 232 -8.81 30.59 17.37
C PRO A 232 -7.98 29.46 18.02
N GLY A 233 -6.70 29.74 18.24
CA GLY A 233 -5.75 28.78 18.80
C GLY A 233 -5.25 27.74 17.79
N ILE A 234 -5.33 28.01 16.49
CA ILE A 234 -4.58 27.27 15.46
C ILE A 234 -3.25 27.99 15.19
N VAL A 235 -2.17 27.22 15.09
CA VAL A 235 -0.83 27.72 14.73
C VAL A 235 -0.25 26.89 13.59
N ARG A 236 0.57 27.53 12.75
CA ARG A 236 1.29 26.90 11.64
C ARG A 236 2.77 26.82 11.96
N VAL A 237 3.34 25.63 11.80
CA VAL A 237 4.75 25.37 12.13
C VAL A 237 5.38 24.52 11.05
N VAL A 238 6.58 24.89 10.62
CA VAL A 238 7.41 24.03 9.77
C VAL A 238 7.97 22.90 10.63
N VAL A 239 7.72 21.66 10.22
CA VAL A 239 8.18 20.44 10.88
C VAL A 239 8.95 19.55 9.90
N CYS A 240 9.73 18.63 10.45
CA CYS A 240 10.34 17.55 9.70
C CYS A 240 9.31 16.45 9.41
N SER A 241 9.11 16.10 8.15
CA SER A 241 8.13 15.10 7.70
C SER A 241 8.47 13.67 8.11
N LYS A 242 9.71 13.39 8.51
CA LYS A 242 10.12 12.07 9.03
C LYS A 242 9.94 11.94 10.53
N SER A 243 10.20 13.00 11.31
CA SER A 243 10.11 12.94 12.79
C SER A 243 8.82 13.52 13.35
N GLY A 244 8.14 14.42 12.62
CA GLY A 244 7.05 15.25 13.15
C GLY A 244 7.51 16.36 14.11
N LEU A 245 8.81 16.52 14.32
CA LEU A 245 9.42 17.50 15.23
C LEU A 245 9.89 18.75 14.48
N LEU A 246 10.30 19.80 15.22
CA LEU A 246 10.90 20.98 14.61
C LEU A 246 12.16 20.60 13.81
N PRO A 247 12.46 21.24 12.66
CA PRO A 247 13.62 20.91 11.87
C PRO A 247 14.93 21.07 12.66
N GLY A 248 15.78 20.05 12.61
CA GLY A 248 17.16 20.12 13.10
C GLY A 248 18.13 20.58 12.01
N PRO A 249 19.41 20.85 12.34
CA PRO A 249 20.42 21.31 11.38
C PRO A 249 20.69 20.31 10.25
N SER A 250 20.47 19.02 10.51
CA SER A 250 20.68 17.93 9.54
C SER A 250 19.44 17.66 8.68
N CYS A 251 18.30 18.31 8.93
CA CYS A 251 17.06 18.04 8.20
C CYS A 251 17.17 18.52 6.73
N PRO A 252 16.99 17.62 5.75
CA PRO A 252 16.95 18.00 4.34
C PRO A 252 15.72 18.87 4.02
N ARG A 253 15.85 19.75 3.02
CA ARG A 253 14.77 20.68 2.62
C ARG A 253 13.51 19.95 2.15
N GLU A 254 13.69 18.84 1.45
CA GLU A 254 12.64 17.94 0.97
C GLU A 254 11.87 17.25 2.10
N HIS A 255 12.41 17.25 3.31
CA HIS A 255 11.74 16.74 4.51
C HIS A 255 11.11 17.86 5.34
N LEU A 256 11.10 19.11 4.87
CA LEU A 256 10.43 20.20 5.58
C LEU A 256 9.01 20.38 5.05
N ARG A 257 8.06 20.51 5.96
CA ARG A 257 6.65 20.73 5.63
C ARG A 257 6.01 21.66 6.65
N GLU A 258 5.18 22.59 6.20
CA GLU A 258 4.28 23.33 7.09
C GLU A 258 3.09 22.46 7.49
N GLU A 259 2.81 22.41 8.79
CA GLU A 259 1.66 21.72 9.37
C GLU A 259 0.89 22.63 10.32
N VAL A 260 -0.39 22.32 10.50
CA VAL A 260 -1.31 22.99 11.41
C VAL A 260 -1.38 22.26 12.75
N PHE A 261 -1.42 23.01 13.85
CA PHE A 261 -1.50 22.48 15.20
C PHE A 261 -2.48 23.29 16.05
N VAL A 262 -3.04 22.66 17.08
CA VAL A 262 -3.63 23.39 18.20
C VAL A 262 -2.51 24.05 18.99
N GLU A 263 -2.69 25.31 19.38
CA GLU A 263 -1.75 26.06 20.21
C GLU A 263 -1.45 25.29 21.51
N GLY A 264 -0.16 25.18 21.83
CA GLY A 264 0.36 24.37 22.94
C GLY A 264 0.52 22.89 22.63
N ARG A 265 0.12 22.42 21.44
CA ARG A 265 0.31 21.03 20.97
C ARG A 265 1.32 20.88 19.84
N GLN A 266 1.83 21.99 19.29
CA GLN A 266 2.94 21.97 18.33
C GLN A 266 4.22 21.38 18.96
N PRO A 267 5.10 20.74 18.16
CA PRO A 267 6.35 20.20 18.70
C PRO A 267 7.24 21.31 19.25
N ILE A 268 7.86 21.05 20.40
CA ILE A 268 8.85 21.94 21.04
C ILE A 268 10.28 21.39 20.94
N ARG A 269 10.42 20.12 20.57
CA ARG A 269 11.70 19.45 20.37
C ARG A 269 12.11 19.52 18.91
N THR A 270 13.41 19.50 18.67
CA THR A 270 13.99 19.39 17.33
C THR A 270 14.14 17.93 16.91
N CYS A 271 14.13 17.70 15.60
CA CYS A 271 14.30 16.41 14.96
C CYS A 271 15.53 15.65 15.50
N ASP A 272 15.30 14.42 15.96
CA ASP A 272 16.30 13.45 16.39
C ASP A 272 16.45 12.27 15.41
N VAL A 273 15.70 12.31 14.30
CA VAL A 273 15.71 11.28 13.25
C VAL A 273 16.79 11.53 12.21
N HIS A 274 17.06 12.79 11.84
CA HIS A 274 18.08 13.11 10.84
C HIS A 274 19.45 13.28 11.48
N THR A 275 20.44 12.54 10.98
CA THR A 275 21.83 12.65 11.41
C THR A 275 22.75 12.65 10.19
N THR A 276 24.00 13.06 10.37
CA THR A 276 25.01 13.02 9.30
C THR A 276 26.03 11.93 9.55
N ALA A 277 26.53 11.31 8.48
CA ALA A 277 27.68 10.41 8.53
C ALA A 277 28.72 10.83 7.51
N VAL A 278 30.00 10.58 7.83
CA VAL A 278 31.09 10.65 6.86
C VAL A 278 31.13 9.33 6.11
N VAL A 279 30.79 9.36 4.82
CA VAL A 279 30.71 8.20 3.94
C VAL A 279 31.74 8.29 2.83
N CYS A 280 32.04 7.14 2.23
CA CYS A 280 32.94 7.07 1.07
C CYS A 280 32.30 7.79 -0.14
N ALA A 281 33.04 8.65 -0.84
CA ALA A 281 32.53 9.32 -2.03
C ALA A 281 32.16 8.33 -3.16
N HIS A 282 32.93 7.24 -3.30
CA HIS A 282 32.71 6.19 -4.29
C HIS A 282 31.57 5.22 -3.92
N ARG A 283 31.23 5.14 -2.63
CA ARG A 283 30.12 4.33 -2.09
C ARG A 283 29.40 5.12 -1.01
N PRO A 284 28.58 6.14 -1.38
CA PRO A 284 28.01 7.12 -0.46
C PRO A 284 26.88 6.58 0.44
N TRP A 285 26.86 5.26 0.64
CA TRP A 285 25.99 4.49 1.52
C TRP A 285 26.79 3.52 2.41
N GLN A 286 28.12 3.64 2.45
CA GLN A 286 29.00 2.94 3.38
C GLN A 286 29.87 3.96 4.13
N LEU A 287 30.10 3.73 5.41
CA LEU A 287 30.94 4.59 6.24
C LEU A 287 32.35 4.68 5.66
N ALA A 288 32.91 5.89 5.64
CA ALA A 288 34.29 6.07 5.21
C ALA A 288 35.24 5.44 6.23
N ARG A 289 36.14 4.58 5.75
CA ARG A 289 37.30 4.14 6.56
C ARG A 289 38.28 5.29 6.76
N PRO A 290 39.16 5.24 7.78
CA PRO A 290 40.21 6.24 7.96
C PRO A 290 41.05 6.47 6.69
N GLU A 291 41.34 5.39 5.95
CA GLU A 291 42.16 5.35 4.73
C GLU A 291 41.40 5.76 3.47
N CYS A 292 40.09 6.01 3.56
CA CYS A 292 39.28 6.34 2.39
C CYS A 292 39.78 7.66 1.76
N PRO A 293 40.18 7.66 0.47
CA PRO A 293 40.83 8.81 -0.17
C PRO A 293 39.87 10.00 -0.34
N GLU A 294 38.59 9.72 -0.55
CA GLU A 294 37.55 10.72 -0.76
C GLU A 294 36.37 10.45 0.17
N LYS A 295 36.10 11.42 1.05
CA LYS A 295 35.05 11.35 2.08
C LYS A 295 34.05 12.45 1.85
N VAL A 296 32.76 12.14 1.97
CA VAL A 296 31.68 13.10 1.86
C VAL A 296 30.76 13.01 3.08
N VAL A 297 30.21 14.13 3.51
CA VAL A 297 29.19 14.15 4.57
C VAL A 297 27.82 14.03 3.91
N ARG A 298 27.01 13.07 4.37
CA ARG A 298 25.61 12.91 3.93
C ARG A 298 24.68 12.82 5.11
N THR A 299 23.43 13.24 4.90
CA THR A 299 22.33 13.07 5.85
C THR A 299 21.70 11.70 5.67
N PHE A 300 21.36 11.06 6.79
CA PHE A 300 20.67 9.78 6.89
C PHE A 300 19.54 9.83 7.92
N ILE A 301 18.68 8.82 7.88
CA ILE A 301 17.65 8.54 8.87
C ILE A 301 18.22 7.58 9.93
N LYS A 302 18.15 7.99 11.19
CA LYS A 302 18.27 7.12 12.35
C LYS A 302 16.87 6.90 12.93
N ARG A 303 16.24 5.80 12.53
CA ARG A 303 14.86 5.50 12.91
C ARG A 303 14.77 5.20 14.42
N PRO A 304 13.81 5.79 15.16
CA PRO A 304 13.67 5.52 16.59
C PRO A 304 13.29 4.07 16.89
N GLU A 305 12.36 3.53 16.11
CA GLU A 305 11.89 2.15 16.20
C GLU A 305 12.25 1.42 14.90
N PRO A 306 13.05 0.34 14.94
CA PRO A 306 13.34 -0.46 13.76
C PRO A 306 12.06 -0.98 13.09
N TYR A 307 12.07 -1.12 11.77
CA TYR A 307 10.98 -1.82 11.08
C TYR A 307 11.22 -3.33 11.13
N GLU A 308 10.13 -4.11 11.17
CA GLU A 308 10.19 -5.56 11.01
C GLU A 308 10.37 -5.90 9.52
N VAL A 309 11.31 -6.80 9.21
CA VAL A 309 11.41 -7.40 7.88
C VAL A 309 10.29 -8.41 7.76
N PHE A 310 9.24 -8.04 7.03
CA PHE A 310 8.08 -8.91 6.82
C PHE A 310 8.29 -9.76 5.57
N GLN A 311 8.06 -11.05 5.67
CA GLN A 311 8.17 -11.98 4.55
C GLN A 311 6.91 -12.84 4.43
N LYS A 312 6.49 -13.11 3.21
CA LYS A 312 5.44 -14.08 2.92
C LYS A 312 5.60 -14.69 1.54
N VAL A 313 5.04 -15.88 1.35
CA VAL A 313 4.99 -16.52 0.03
C VAL A 313 3.99 -15.77 -0.84
N ASP A 314 4.43 -15.36 -2.03
CA ASP A 314 3.55 -14.77 -3.02
C ASP A 314 2.78 -15.87 -3.75
N GLU A 315 1.46 -15.88 -3.62
CA GLU A 315 0.58 -16.94 -4.15
C GLU A 315 0.67 -17.13 -5.68
N LYS A 316 1.11 -16.11 -6.43
CA LYS A 316 1.19 -16.18 -7.90
C LYS A 316 2.50 -16.75 -8.40
N THR A 317 3.57 -16.49 -7.67
CA THR A 317 4.94 -16.87 -8.08
C THR A 317 5.51 -17.98 -7.22
N GLU A 318 4.84 -18.33 -6.11
CA GLU A 318 5.27 -19.28 -5.08
C GLU A 318 6.62 -18.93 -4.43
N ARG A 319 7.10 -17.70 -4.63
CA ARG A 319 8.38 -17.20 -4.10
C ARG A 319 8.19 -16.55 -2.74
N LEU A 320 9.18 -16.71 -1.88
CA LEU A 320 9.25 -15.95 -0.63
C LEU A 320 9.58 -14.49 -0.96
N MET A 321 8.66 -13.59 -0.66
CA MET A 321 8.82 -12.15 -0.91
C MET A 321 9.02 -11.40 0.40
N THR A 322 9.95 -10.45 0.36
CA THR A 322 10.35 -9.57 1.46
C THR A 322 9.77 -8.17 1.25
N TYR A 323 9.18 -7.61 2.30
CA TYR A 323 8.51 -6.31 2.29
C TYR A 323 9.23 -5.38 3.26
N ILE A 324 9.82 -4.32 2.72
CA ILE A 324 10.56 -3.31 3.49
C ILE A 324 10.13 -1.90 3.10
N PRO A 325 10.20 -0.93 4.03
CA PRO A 325 9.81 0.43 3.72
C PRO A 325 10.78 1.08 2.72
N ARG A 326 10.24 1.92 1.85
CA ARG A 326 11.01 2.66 0.82
C ARG A 326 12.13 3.50 1.42
N ASP A 327 11.88 4.14 2.57
CA ASP A 327 12.86 4.98 3.25
C ASP A 327 13.99 4.18 3.94
N ALA A 328 13.97 2.84 3.92
CA ALA A 328 15.11 2.02 4.36
C ALA A 328 16.39 2.37 3.59
N ALA A 329 16.26 2.81 2.33
CA ALA A 329 17.37 3.30 1.52
C ALA A 329 18.04 4.57 2.09
N GLU A 330 17.32 5.33 2.92
CA GLU A 330 17.82 6.54 3.59
C GLU A 330 18.42 6.24 4.97
N GLU A 331 18.37 5.00 5.45
CA GLU A 331 18.86 4.64 6.79
C GLU A 331 20.37 4.78 6.93
N TYR A 332 20.77 5.15 8.15
CA TYR A 332 22.15 5.30 8.55
C TYR A 332 22.95 4.04 8.25
N PRO A 333 24.08 4.14 7.53
CA PRO A 333 24.86 2.98 7.16
C PRO A 333 25.62 2.40 8.35
N THR A 334 25.62 1.08 8.48
CA THR A 334 26.31 0.35 9.55
C THR A 334 27.64 -0.25 9.09
N GLU A 335 27.82 -0.41 7.78
CA GLU A 335 29.00 -1.04 7.17
C GLU A 335 30.03 0.01 6.73
N TYR A 336 31.31 -0.34 6.90
CA TYR A 336 32.42 0.43 6.35
C TYR A 336 32.67 0.09 4.89
N CYS A 337 33.19 1.07 4.13
CA CYS A 337 33.45 0.90 2.71
C CYS A 337 34.48 -0.21 2.46
N GLU A 338 34.06 -1.27 1.77
CA GLU A 338 34.93 -2.41 1.43
C GLU A 338 35.93 -2.08 0.31
N LEU A 339 35.61 -1.11 -0.56
CA LEU A 339 36.50 -0.72 -1.66
C LEU A 339 37.87 -0.24 -1.18
N HIS A 340 37.95 0.26 0.06
CA HIS A 340 39.17 0.74 0.67
C HIS A 340 39.53 -0.08 1.92
N ASP A 341 39.16 -1.35 1.96
CA ASP A 341 39.66 -2.28 2.98
C ASP A 341 41.14 -2.61 2.66
N PRO A 342 42.08 -2.35 3.59
CA PRO A 342 43.50 -2.62 3.38
C PRO A 342 43.86 -4.12 3.46
N THR A 343 42.90 -5.00 3.79
CA THR A 343 43.16 -6.44 3.95
C THR A 343 43.02 -7.16 2.61
N PRO A 344 44.11 -7.63 1.97
CA PRO A 344 44.00 -8.42 0.76
C PRO A 344 43.36 -9.78 1.08
N GLU A 345 42.33 -10.17 0.32
CA GLU A 345 41.85 -11.54 0.35
C GLU A 345 42.95 -12.50 -0.14
N PRO A 346 43.06 -13.71 0.44
CA PRO A 346 43.98 -14.72 -0.07
C PRO A 346 43.65 -15.04 -1.54
N PRO A 347 44.66 -15.23 -2.39
CA PRO A 347 44.45 -15.46 -3.82
C PRO A 347 43.66 -16.75 -4.03
N TYR A 348 42.51 -16.62 -4.69
CA TYR A 348 41.74 -17.78 -5.18
C TYR A 348 42.44 -18.35 -6.41
N ALA A 349 42.69 -19.66 -6.42
CA ALA A 349 43.46 -20.33 -7.46
C ALA A 349 42.65 -20.67 -8.74
N GLY A 350 41.31 -20.56 -8.69
CA GLY A 350 40.43 -20.82 -9.83
C GLY A 350 40.08 -19.57 -10.64
N PRO A 351 39.22 -19.71 -11.67
CA PRO A 351 38.72 -18.57 -12.45
C PRO A 351 38.00 -17.55 -11.55
N VAL A 352 38.14 -16.27 -11.86
CA VAL A 352 37.44 -15.17 -11.16
C VAL A 352 36.68 -14.36 -12.19
N ALA A 353 35.44 -14.01 -11.88
CA ALA A 353 34.63 -13.12 -12.71
C ALA A 353 33.93 -12.07 -11.85
N GLU A 354 33.72 -10.89 -12.43
CA GLU A 354 32.95 -9.82 -11.82
C GLU A 354 31.90 -9.33 -12.82
N VAL A 355 30.67 -9.13 -12.36
CA VAL A 355 29.57 -8.61 -13.17
C VAL A 355 28.79 -7.56 -12.38
N VAL A 356 28.44 -6.46 -13.04
CA VAL A 356 27.52 -5.47 -12.51
C VAL A 356 26.14 -5.77 -13.06
N VAL A 357 25.15 -5.92 -12.18
CA VAL A 357 23.75 -6.18 -12.52
C VAL A 357 22.92 -4.99 -12.08
N ALA A 358 22.44 -4.21 -13.03
CA ALA A 358 21.51 -3.13 -12.79
C ALA A 358 20.09 -3.70 -12.57
N ALA A 359 19.46 -3.35 -11.45
CA ALA A 359 18.10 -3.74 -11.11
C ALA A 359 17.15 -2.55 -11.30
N TYR A 360 16.16 -2.74 -12.17
CA TYR A 360 15.07 -1.81 -12.45
C TYR A 360 13.75 -2.53 -12.20
N LEU A 361 12.69 -1.80 -11.85
CA LEU A 361 11.34 -2.34 -11.79
C LEU A 361 11.00 -3.07 -13.09
N GLY A 362 10.90 -4.40 -12.99
CA GLY A 362 10.54 -5.28 -14.09
C GLY A 362 11.71 -6.01 -14.76
N GLN A 363 12.98 -5.67 -14.51
CA GLN A 363 14.11 -6.38 -15.13
C GLN A 363 15.45 -6.28 -14.38
N PHE A 364 16.31 -7.27 -14.59
CA PHE A 364 17.75 -7.17 -14.36
C PHE A 364 18.48 -6.91 -15.68
N SER A 365 19.61 -6.19 -15.62
CA SER A 365 20.46 -5.92 -16.79
C SER A 365 21.94 -6.03 -16.42
N PRO A 366 22.70 -7.00 -16.97
CA PRO A 366 22.21 -8.09 -17.81
C PRO A 366 21.26 -9.01 -17.02
N ASP A 367 20.31 -9.63 -17.72
CA ASP A 367 19.43 -10.67 -17.16
C ASP A 367 20.07 -12.06 -17.20
N THR A 368 21.19 -12.22 -17.92
CA THR A 368 21.89 -13.49 -18.10
C THR A 368 23.37 -13.31 -17.78
N ILE A 369 23.90 -14.17 -16.91
CA ILE A 369 25.30 -14.22 -16.51
C ILE A 369 25.83 -15.60 -16.87
N THR A 370 26.91 -15.68 -17.66
CA THR A 370 27.51 -16.97 -18.06
C THR A 370 28.94 -17.06 -17.57
N VAL A 371 29.27 -18.12 -16.83
CA VAL A 371 30.62 -18.37 -16.29
C VAL A 371 30.99 -19.85 -16.32
N PRO A 372 32.28 -20.21 -16.40
CA PRO A 372 32.72 -21.59 -16.25
C PRO A 372 32.49 -22.15 -14.84
N LEU A 373 32.31 -23.47 -14.74
CA LEU A 373 32.33 -24.20 -13.47
C LEU A 373 33.61 -23.91 -12.67
N GLY A 374 33.47 -23.69 -11.36
CA GLY A 374 34.56 -23.35 -10.45
C GLY A 374 34.92 -21.87 -10.42
N THR A 375 34.19 -21.00 -11.13
CA THR A 375 34.43 -19.55 -11.09
C THR A 375 34.05 -18.97 -9.72
N LYS A 376 34.96 -18.21 -9.10
CA LYS A 376 34.60 -17.27 -8.02
C LYS A 376 33.95 -16.04 -8.65
N LEU A 377 32.62 -15.98 -8.61
CA LEU A 377 31.82 -14.91 -9.20
C LEU A 377 31.53 -13.83 -8.15
N THR A 378 31.75 -12.57 -8.53
CA THR A 378 31.31 -11.39 -7.79
C THR A 378 30.21 -10.68 -8.56
N VAL A 379 28.99 -10.67 -8.03
CA VAL A 379 27.84 -9.94 -8.57
C VAL A 379 27.69 -8.63 -7.81
N LYS A 380 27.77 -7.51 -8.52
CA LYS A 380 27.54 -6.15 -8.01
C LYS A 380 26.15 -5.71 -8.43
N VAL A 381 25.15 -5.93 -7.57
CA VAL A 381 23.76 -5.56 -7.85
C VAL A 381 23.57 -4.08 -7.53
N GLN A 382 23.14 -3.30 -8.52
CA GLN A 382 22.87 -1.87 -8.38
C GLN A 382 21.36 -1.61 -8.47
N ALA A 383 20.74 -1.21 -7.36
CA ALA A 383 19.30 -0.93 -7.32
C ALA A 383 19.04 0.53 -7.72
N LEU A 384 18.31 0.76 -8.82
CA LEU A 384 18.27 2.09 -9.45
C LEU A 384 16.98 2.87 -9.21
N ASP A 385 15.84 2.20 -9.07
CA ASP A 385 14.53 2.86 -9.00
C ASP A 385 13.64 2.45 -7.80
N ALA A 386 13.99 1.35 -7.12
CA ALA A 386 13.34 0.87 -5.92
C ALA A 386 14.31 0.03 -5.07
N ASN A 387 13.85 -0.39 -3.89
CA ASN A 387 14.52 -1.47 -3.16
C ASN A 387 14.26 -2.78 -3.92
N HIS A 388 15.31 -3.54 -4.19
CA HIS A 388 15.25 -4.82 -4.90
C HIS A 388 15.87 -5.93 -4.04
N GLY A 389 15.56 -7.17 -4.39
CA GLY A 389 16.26 -8.33 -3.87
C GLY A 389 17.19 -8.92 -4.92
N PHE A 390 18.11 -9.76 -4.48
CA PHE A 390 18.82 -10.69 -5.33
C PHE A 390 18.82 -12.05 -4.65
N ALA A 391 17.82 -12.86 -4.97
CA ALA A 391 17.73 -14.23 -4.52
C ALA A 391 18.25 -15.17 -5.60
N LEU A 392 19.18 -16.04 -5.23
CA LEU A 392 19.71 -17.12 -6.06
C LEU A 392 19.68 -18.41 -5.20
N PRO A 393 18.53 -19.10 -5.14
CA PRO A 393 18.29 -20.19 -4.20
C PRO A 393 19.28 -21.36 -4.33
N ALA A 394 19.74 -21.66 -5.55
CA ALA A 394 20.70 -22.75 -5.81
C ALA A 394 22.04 -22.59 -5.06
N TYR A 395 22.35 -21.36 -4.64
CA TYR A 395 23.54 -20.98 -3.88
C TYR A 395 23.22 -20.48 -2.47
N GLY A 396 21.95 -20.54 -2.03
CA GLY A 396 21.54 -20.07 -0.71
C GLY A 396 21.68 -18.56 -0.50
N ILE A 397 21.64 -17.78 -1.58
CA ILE A 397 21.79 -16.32 -1.56
C ILE A 397 20.41 -15.68 -1.58
N ASP A 398 20.17 -14.73 -0.67
CA ASP A 398 19.03 -13.82 -0.67
C ASP A 398 19.44 -12.50 -0.02
N GLU A 399 19.75 -11.51 -0.87
CA GLU A 399 20.30 -10.23 -0.42
C GLU A 399 19.40 -9.04 -0.77
N ILE A 400 19.23 -8.14 0.20
CA ILE A 400 18.49 -6.89 0.01
C ILE A 400 19.41 -5.83 -0.60
N CYS A 401 18.96 -5.28 -1.73
CA CYS A 401 19.63 -4.23 -2.48
C CYS A 401 18.80 -2.94 -2.38
N LEU A 402 19.17 -2.04 -1.46
CA LEU A 402 18.43 -0.80 -1.22
C LEU A 402 18.60 0.19 -2.38
N MET A 403 17.55 0.95 -2.67
CA MET A 403 17.49 1.95 -3.75
C MET A 403 18.68 2.92 -3.69
N GLY A 404 19.32 3.13 -4.84
CA GLY A 404 20.48 4.00 -4.99
C GLY A 404 21.77 3.43 -4.40
N ARG A 405 21.77 2.19 -3.90
CA ARG A 405 22.96 1.49 -3.38
C ARG A 405 23.40 0.38 -4.32
N GLN A 406 24.67 -0.01 -4.18
CA GLN A 406 25.23 -1.22 -4.78
C GLN A 406 25.50 -2.24 -3.67
N LYS A 407 25.04 -3.48 -3.85
CA LYS A 407 25.33 -4.63 -3.01
C LYS A 407 26.31 -5.56 -3.74
N THR A 408 27.32 -6.05 -3.04
CA THR A 408 28.33 -6.98 -3.60
C THR A 408 28.08 -8.37 -3.02
N ILE A 409 28.00 -9.37 -3.89
CA ILE A 409 27.72 -10.76 -3.54
C ILE A 409 28.80 -11.63 -4.18
N THR A 410 29.57 -12.36 -3.39
CA THR A 410 30.68 -13.19 -3.90
C THR A 410 30.50 -14.64 -3.48
N PHE A 411 30.55 -15.57 -4.44
CA PHE A 411 30.39 -17.00 -4.21
C PHE A 411 31.14 -17.82 -5.27
N ILE A 412 31.31 -19.12 -5.03
CA ILE A 412 31.94 -20.05 -5.99
C ILE A 412 30.83 -20.77 -6.76
N CYS A 413 30.88 -20.71 -8.09
CA CYS A 413 30.00 -21.45 -8.98
C CYS A 413 30.41 -22.94 -9.01
N ASP A 414 30.03 -23.70 -8.00
CA ASP A 414 30.47 -25.09 -7.75
C ASP A 414 29.61 -26.16 -8.45
N LYS A 415 28.52 -25.75 -9.13
CA LYS A 415 27.58 -26.64 -9.81
C LYS A 415 27.33 -26.16 -11.24
N ALA A 416 27.37 -27.06 -12.22
CA ALA A 416 27.03 -26.75 -13.60
C ALA A 416 25.50 -26.75 -13.77
N GLY A 417 25.00 -25.91 -14.68
CA GLY A 417 23.56 -25.81 -14.97
C GLY A 417 23.09 -24.36 -15.15
N GLU A 418 21.78 -24.22 -15.31
CA GLU A 418 21.09 -22.94 -15.40
C GLU A 418 20.32 -22.69 -14.10
N PHE A 419 20.62 -21.59 -13.43
CA PHE A 419 20.05 -21.24 -12.13
C PHE A 419 19.35 -19.89 -12.23
N GLU A 420 18.07 -19.86 -11.90
CA GLU A 420 17.33 -18.61 -11.84
C GLU A 420 17.75 -17.78 -10.62
N PHE A 421 17.97 -16.48 -10.85
CA PHE A 421 17.92 -15.48 -9.80
C PHE A 421 16.72 -14.57 -9.99
N TYR A 422 16.18 -14.00 -8.91
CA TYR A 422 15.02 -13.12 -8.96
C TYR A 422 15.08 -12.04 -7.87
N SER A 423 14.25 -11.01 -8.01
CA SER A 423 14.08 -10.00 -6.95
C SER A 423 13.17 -10.54 -5.85
N SER A 424 13.74 -10.86 -4.69
CA SER A 424 12.99 -11.27 -3.49
C SER A 424 12.35 -10.12 -2.74
N VAL A 425 12.56 -8.86 -3.13
CA VAL A 425 11.92 -7.69 -2.50
C VAL A 425 10.72 -7.24 -3.32
N TYR A 426 9.58 -7.08 -2.65
CA TYR A 426 8.37 -6.56 -3.28
C TYR A 426 8.42 -5.03 -3.36
N ALA A 427 8.48 -4.50 -4.59
CA ALA A 427 8.47 -3.07 -4.88
C ALA A 427 7.31 -2.65 -5.81
N GLY A 428 6.32 -3.54 -5.97
CA GLY A 428 5.14 -3.34 -6.80
C GLY A 428 4.94 -4.51 -7.75
N LYS A 429 3.84 -4.48 -8.53
CA LYS A 429 3.48 -5.61 -9.41
C LYS A 429 4.60 -6.01 -10.38
N ALA A 430 5.35 -5.04 -10.90
CA ALA A 430 6.45 -5.29 -11.83
C ALA A 430 7.61 -6.08 -11.20
N SER A 431 7.84 -5.95 -9.89
CA SER A 431 8.99 -6.62 -9.24
C SER A 431 8.83 -8.13 -9.17
N ARG A 432 7.61 -8.66 -9.24
CA ARG A 432 7.32 -10.12 -9.24
C ARG A 432 7.95 -10.86 -10.41
N ASN A 433 8.09 -10.18 -11.54
CA ASN A 433 8.57 -10.77 -12.79
C ASN A 433 10.06 -10.48 -13.01
N MET A 434 10.73 -9.85 -12.06
CA MET A 434 12.16 -9.58 -12.15
C MET A 434 12.94 -10.87 -11.95
N THR A 435 13.32 -11.51 -13.05
CA THR A 435 14.12 -12.73 -13.07
C THR A 435 15.34 -12.56 -13.97
N GLY A 436 16.33 -13.40 -13.75
CA GLY A 436 17.50 -13.56 -14.57
C GLY A 436 18.12 -14.93 -14.34
N ARG A 437 19.18 -15.24 -15.07
CA ARG A 437 19.73 -16.60 -15.18
C ARG A 437 21.23 -16.58 -15.05
N LEU A 438 21.74 -17.41 -14.15
CA LEU A 438 23.15 -17.75 -14.05
C LEU A 438 23.38 -19.08 -14.77
N ILE A 439 24.12 -19.05 -15.86
CA ILE A 439 24.52 -20.22 -16.65
C ILE A 439 25.95 -20.59 -16.26
N VAL A 440 26.12 -21.73 -15.60
CA VAL A 440 27.43 -22.27 -15.24
C VAL A 440 27.78 -23.38 -16.23
N THR A 441 28.71 -23.09 -17.14
CA THR A 441 29.11 -24.04 -18.18
C THR A 441 30.07 -25.09 -17.64
N GLY A 442 29.78 -26.37 -17.92
CA GLY A 442 30.68 -27.47 -17.60
C GLY A 442 31.98 -27.39 -18.41
N PRO A 443 33.04 -28.12 -18.00
CA PRO A 443 34.27 -28.18 -18.78
C PRO A 443 34.02 -28.90 -20.12
N GLY A 444 33.77 -28.11 -21.19
CA GLY A 444 33.84 -28.56 -22.59
C GLY A 444 32.54 -28.70 -23.40
N GLY A 445 31.54 -27.84 -23.24
CA GLY A 445 30.33 -27.88 -24.08
C GLY A 445 30.00 -26.54 -24.76
N GLU A 446 30.06 -26.49 -26.10
CA GLU A 446 29.35 -25.49 -26.91
C GLU A 446 27.82 -25.62 -26.71
N PRO A 447 27.02 -24.58 -26.99
CA PRO A 447 25.56 -24.66 -26.87
C PRO A 447 25.04 -25.64 -27.92
N GLY A 448 24.43 -26.74 -27.48
CA GLY A 448 23.84 -27.73 -28.37
C GLY A 448 22.74 -27.13 -29.23
N THR A 449 22.92 -27.16 -30.55
CA THR A 449 21.85 -27.05 -31.52
C THR A 449 21.04 -28.35 -31.51
N ASP A 450 19.73 -28.25 -31.35
CA ASP A 450 18.79 -29.36 -31.49
C ASP A 450 18.94 -30.03 -32.87
N ASP A 451 19.36 -31.29 -32.87
CA ASP A 451 19.33 -32.17 -34.05
C ASP A 451 17.96 -32.88 -34.09
N SER A 452 17.01 -32.27 -34.80
CA SER A 452 15.79 -32.96 -35.22
C SER A 452 16.15 -33.90 -36.37
N GLY A 453 16.46 -35.14 -36.03
CA GLY A 453 16.69 -36.22 -36.99
C GLY A 453 15.50 -36.42 -37.93
N ALA A 454 15.74 -36.14 -39.20
CA ALA A 454 14.91 -36.58 -40.31
C ALA A 454 15.02 -38.10 -40.45
N GLY A 455 13.89 -38.81 -40.31
CA GLY A 455 13.74 -40.18 -40.76
C GLY A 455 12.79 -40.20 -41.95
N ASP A 456 13.33 -40.50 -43.14
CA ASP A 456 12.56 -40.80 -44.33
C ASP A 456 12.92 -42.19 -44.87
N ALA A 457 11.91 -42.80 -45.50
CA ALA A 457 11.92 -43.86 -46.52
C ALA A 457 11.21 -45.18 -46.14
N GLY A 458 10.08 -45.42 -46.82
CA GLY A 458 9.37 -46.69 -46.87
C GLY A 458 8.12 -46.65 -47.76
N THR A 459 8.33 -46.79 -49.08
CA THR A 459 7.42 -46.83 -50.25
C THR A 459 6.28 -47.87 -50.22
N ASP A 460 5.11 -47.55 -50.79
CA ASP A 460 4.57 -48.02 -52.11
C ASP A 460 3.02 -48.15 -52.18
N GLY A 461 2.47 -47.85 -53.37
CA GLY A 461 1.16 -48.33 -53.91
C GLY A 461 -0.02 -47.34 -53.77
N SER A 462 -0.38 -46.54 -54.77
CA SER A 462 -1.16 -46.83 -56.00
C SER A 462 -2.65 -46.49 -55.89
N ASP A 463 -3.09 -45.57 -56.76
CA ASP A 463 -4.39 -45.41 -57.44
C ASP A 463 -5.72 -45.58 -56.66
N ASP A 464 -6.57 -44.56 -56.65
CA ASP A 464 -7.63 -44.34 -57.67
C ASP A 464 -8.79 -43.45 -57.17
N SER A 465 -9.37 -42.73 -58.12
CA SER A 465 -10.68 -42.06 -58.26
C SER A 465 -11.71 -41.99 -57.11
N GLY A 466 -12.46 -40.87 -57.07
CA GLY A 466 -13.76 -40.85 -56.39
C GLY A 466 -14.38 -39.48 -56.14
N GLN A 467 -15.35 -39.11 -56.96
CA GLN A 467 -16.18 -37.89 -56.94
C GLN A 467 -17.25 -37.83 -55.82
N ALA A 468 -17.56 -36.60 -55.42
CA ALA A 468 -18.89 -35.97 -55.26
C ALA A 468 -19.92 -36.40 -54.18
N GLY A 469 -20.65 -35.38 -53.71
CA GLY A 469 -22.04 -35.43 -53.22
C GLY A 469 -22.16 -35.21 -51.70
N SER A 470 -22.54 -34.03 -51.19
CA SER A 470 -23.87 -33.37 -51.17
C SER A 470 -24.88 -33.99 -50.21
N ASP A 471 -25.37 -33.14 -49.29
CA ASP A 471 -26.74 -33.11 -48.73
C ASP A 471 -27.17 -34.33 -47.88
N GLU A 472 -28.07 -34.30 -46.91
CA GLU A 472 -28.96 -33.31 -46.31
C GLU A 472 -29.60 -34.02 -45.09
N THR A 473 -30.13 -33.24 -44.14
CA THR A 473 -31.32 -33.54 -43.32
C THR A 473 -31.33 -34.69 -42.29
N GLY A 474 -32.03 -34.44 -41.19
CA GLY A 474 -32.54 -35.50 -40.31
C GLY A 474 -32.80 -35.05 -38.88
N ALA A 475 -33.89 -34.30 -38.68
CA ALA A 475 -34.48 -34.05 -37.37
C ALA A 475 -35.34 -35.25 -36.92
N ASP A 476 -35.87 -35.12 -35.70
CA ASP A 476 -36.84 -35.97 -34.99
C ASP A 476 -36.23 -37.13 -34.19
N GLY A 477 -36.59 -37.38 -32.93
CA GLY A 477 -37.66 -36.80 -32.12
C GLY A 477 -37.91 -37.74 -30.93
N ASP A 478 -38.30 -37.12 -29.81
CA ASP A 478 -39.11 -37.63 -28.70
C ASP A 478 -38.77 -38.92 -27.94
N GLY A 479 -38.86 -38.77 -26.60
CA GLY A 479 -39.77 -39.64 -25.87
C GLY A 479 -39.43 -39.98 -24.43
N SER A 480 -40.06 -39.25 -23.49
CA SER A 480 -40.54 -39.69 -22.16
C SER A 480 -39.50 -40.06 -21.08
N GLY A 481 -39.67 -39.76 -19.80
CA GLY A 481 -40.76 -39.16 -19.02
C GLY A 481 -40.60 -39.53 -17.54
N ASN A 482 -41.10 -38.66 -16.65
CA ASN A 482 -41.44 -38.87 -15.21
C ASN A 482 -40.30 -39.17 -14.20
N SER A 483 -40.33 -38.78 -12.92
CA SER A 483 -41.24 -37.96 -12.07
C SER A 483 -40.72 -37.97 -10.63
N GLY A 484 -41.01 -36.91 -9.85
CA GLY A 484 -41.17 -36.92 -8.37
C GLY A 484 -40.21 -36.01 -7.59
N GLU A 485 -40.66 -34.88 -7.01
CA GLU A 485 -41.30 -34.74 -5.67
C GLU A 485 -40.31 -34.99 -4.52
N GLU A 486 -40.12 -34.22 -3.44
CA GLU A 486 -40.81 -33.16 -2.66
C GLU A 486 -39.67 -32.45 -1.87
N GLY A 487 -39.73 -31.21 -1.38
CA GLY A 487 -40.57 -30.78 -0.25
C GLY A 487 -39.72 -29.97 0.76
N THR A 488 -40.36 -28.94 1.30
CA THR A 488 -39.89 -27.85 2.18
C THR A 488 -39.66 -28.22 3.65
N GLY A 489 -38.90 -27.39 4.38
CA GLY A 489 -39.22 -27.04 5.78
C GLY A 489 -38.04 -26.87 6.74
N GLY A 490 -37.93 -25.69 7.38
CA GLY A 490 -37.06 -25.41 8.53
C GLY A 490 -36.58 -23.97 8.62
#